data_AF-A0A1M6XD65-F1
#
_entry.id   AF-A0A1M6XD65-F1
#
_cell.length_a   1.000
_cell.length_b   1.000
_cell.length_c   1.000
_cell.angle_alpha   90.00
_cell.angle_beta   90.00
_cell.angle_gamma   90.00
#
_symmetry.space_group_name_H-M   'P 1'
#
loop_
_entity.id
_entity.type
_entity.pdbx_description
1 polymer ?
#
loop_
_entity_poly.entity_id
_entity_poly.type
_entity_poly.pdbx_seq_one_letter_code
_entity_poly.pdbx_strand_id
1 'polypeptide(L)'
;MDRVPPDFLDIPPRPGKPRPAGITHVLDPGIGPAVLADVLAAAADLIDIWKIGWGTAYVDRTLLAKAAALAEAGVDLCLGGTLLEIAWARGRAEECLVWAADTGFTHVEVSRGTVAMSLAEKGRLITRAARSFAVLAEVGSKTPGEPHPARHWPAECRADLDAGADLVVTEGRQSGTVGTYDEHGRVRADVVEAVVAAVGHTRVIFEAPRAAQQAWFVRQFGPGVNLGNIAPGEVLGLETLRLGLRSDTADLALPAQVGTEPAC
;
A
#
# COMPACT_ATOMS: atom_id res chain seq x y z
N MET A 1 23.04 -22.34 -6.39
CA MET A 1 23.67 -21.82 -7.61
C MET A 1 23.51 -20.32 -7.57
N ASP A 2 24.60 -19.58 -7.44
CA ASP A 2 24.55 -18.12 -7.52
C ASP A 2 24.07 -17.75 -8.92
N ARG A 3 22.85 -17.23 -8.98
CA ARG A 3 22.19 -16.85 -10.23
C ARG A 3 22.89 -15.58 -10.71
N VAL A 4 23.51 -15.60 -11.89
CA VAL A 4 24.02 -14.39 -12.50
C VAL A 4 22.81 -13.51 -12.85
N PRO A 5 22.64 -12.33 -12.23
CA PRO A 5 21.53 -11.44 -12.58
C PRO A 5 21.74 -10.90 -14.01
N PRO A 6 20.67 -10.67 -14.78
CA PRO A 6 20.80 -10.02 -16.08
C PRO A 6 21.31 -8.59 -15.92
N ASP A 7 22.30 -8.19 -16.73
CA ASP A 7 22.97 -6.88 -16.68
C ASP A 7 23.05 -6.18 -18.05
N PHE A 8 22.33 -6.70 -19.06
CA PHE A 8 22.40 -6.22 -20.45
C PHE A 8 21.48 -5.02 -20.75
N LEU A 9 20.70 -4.54 -19.77
CA LEU A 9 19.81 -3.37 -19.91
C LEU A 9 20.18 -2.30 -18.90
N ASP A 10 20.21 -1.04 -19.36
CA ASP A 10 20.24 0.13 -18.49
C ASP A 10 18.82 0.38 -17.95
N ILE A 11 18.55 -0.08 -16.72
CA ILE A 11 17.25 0.05 -16.06
C ILE A 11 17.28 1.09 -14.93
N PRO A 12 16.14 1.70 -14.58
CA PRO A 12 16.06 2.65 -13.46
C PRO A 12 16.57 2.03 -12.15
N PRO A 13 17.33 2.78 -11.34
CA PRO A 13 17.82 2.27 -10.07
C PRO A 13 16.66 2.04 -9.09
N ARG A 14 16.74 0.94 -8.34
CA ARG A 14 15.79 0.59 -7.27
C ARG A 14 16.53 0.43 -5.95
N PRO A 15 16.12 1.14 -4.87
CA PRO A 15 16.76 0.98 -3.57
C PRO A 15 16.49 -0.42 -2.99
N GLY A 16 17.46 -0.96 -2.26
CA GLY A 16 17.29 -2.15 -1.44
C GLY A 16 16.46 -1.89 -0.18
N LYS A 17 16.14 -2.95 0.56
CA LYS A 17 15.46 -2.84 1.87
C LYS A 17 16.43 -2.42 2.99
N PRO A 18 15.95 -1.70 4.03
CA PRO A 18 14.61 -1.12 4.17
C PRO A 18 14.42 0.10 3.26
N ARG A 19 13.23 0.23 2.65
CA ARG A 19 12.95 1.30 1.69
C ARG A 19 12.23 2.49 2.34
N PRO A 20 12.76 3.72 2.21
CA PRO A 20 12.05 4.92 2.66
C PRO A 20 10.96 5.38 1.69
N ALA A 21 11.01 4.92 0.43
CA ALA A 21 10.04 5.18 -0.63
C ALA A 21 10.12 4.07 -1.70
N GLY A 22 9.13 4.00 -2.58
CA GLY A 22 9.00 2.93 -3.57
C GLY A 22 8.50 1.64 -2.92
N ILE A 23 7.68 1.78 -1.88
CA ILE A 23 7.10 0.71 -1.07
C ILE A 23 6.15 -0.13 -1.92
N THR A 24 6.27 -1.45 -1.80
CA THR A 24 5.29 -2.43 -2.25
C THR A 24 4.55 -2.95 -1.04
N HIS A 25 3.29 -2.55 -0.91
CA HIS A 25 2.37 -2.98 0.13
C HIS A 25 1.36 -3.99 -0.46
N VAL A 26 1.54 -5.26 -0.13
CA VAL A 26 0.73 -6.39 -0.60
C VAL A 26 -0.53 -6.54 0.25
N LEU A 27 -1.66 -6.87 -0.40
CA LEU A 27 -2.89 -7.27 0.29
C LEU A 27 -3.06 -8.79 0.21
N ASP A 28 -3.12 -9.43 1.38
CA ASP A 28 -3.45 -10.84 1.53
C ASP A 28 -4.93 -11.02 1.90
N PRO A 29 -5.78 -11.51 0.97
CA PRO A 29 -7.20 -11.74 1.21
C PRO A 29 -7.49 -13.07 1.93
N GLY A 30 -6.48 -13.79 2.42
CA GLY A 30 -6.59 -15.10 3.06
C GLY A 30 -5.91 -16.23 2.30
N ILE A 31 -4.75 -15.99 1.67
CA ILE A 31 -3.97 -17.04 1.02
C ILE A 31 -3.40 -18.01 2.06
N GLY A 32 -3.21 -19.26 1.65
CA GLY A 32 -2.61 -20.29 2.49
C GLY A 32 -1.08 -20.19 2.55
N PRO A 33 -0.43 -20.82 3.56
CA PRO A 33 1.02 -20.75 3.75
C PRO A 33 1.86 -21.22 2.55
N ALA A 34 1.38 -22.21 1.78
CA ALA A 34 2.09 -22.69 0.60
C ALA A 34 2.16 -21.63 -0.51
N VAL A 35 1.08 -20.88 -0.72
CA VAL A 35 1.05 -19.79 -1.70
C VAL A 35 1.93 -18.63 -1.23
N LEU A 36 1.88 -18.30 0.07
CA LEU A 36 2.78 -17.30 0.65
C LEU A 36 4.26 -17.69 0.45
N ALA A 37 4.62 -18.93 0.76
CA ALA A 37 5.99 -19.42 0.63
C ALA A 37 6.50 -19.31 -0.82
N ASP A 38 5.67 -19.65 -1.80
CA ASP A 38 5.99 -19.52 -3.23
C ASP A 38 6.23 -18.05 -3.63
N VAL A 39 5.36 -17.14 -3.19
CA VAL A 39 5.51 -15.70 -3.43
C VAL A 39 6.79 -15.14 -2.80
N LEU A 40 7.07 -15.50 -1.54
CA LEU A 40 8.27 -15.04 -0.84
C LEU A 40 9.55 -15.58 -1.50
N ALA A 41 9.57 -16.85 -1.90
CA ALA A 41 10.71 -17.44 -2.60
C ALA A 41 11.02 -16.72 -3.93
N ALA A 42 9.98 -16.19 -4.60
CA ALA A 42 10.14 -15.48 -5.85
C ALA A 42 10.47 -13.99 -5.69
N ALA A 43 9.90 -13.32 -4.67
CA ALA A 43 9.82 -11.86 -4.67
C ALA A 43 9.92 -11.20 -3.28
N ALA A 44 10.38 -11.90 -2.23
CA ALA A 44 10.50 -11.32 -0.88
C ALA A 44 11.24 -9.98 -0.85
N ASP A 45 12.34 -9.84 -1.59
CA ASP A 45 13.13 -8.60 -1.64
C ASP A 45 12.36 -7.40 -2.23
N LEU A 46 11.26 -7.65 -2.95
CA LEU A 46 10.44 -6.65 -3.62
C LEU A 46 9.20 -6.24 -2.82
N ILE A 47 8.93 -6.91 -1.69
CA ILE A 47 7.74 -6.70 -0.86
C ILE A 47 8.14 -6.05 0.45
N ASP A 48 7.65 -4.85 0.76
CA ASP A 48 8.02 -4.17 1.99
C ASP A 48 7.01 -4.47 3.11
N ILE A 49 5.71 -4.39 2.81
CA ILE A 49 4.63 -4.57 3.78
C ILE A 49 3.63 -5.61 3.27
N TRP A 50 3.18 -6.51 4.14
CA TRP A 50 2.17 -7.53 3.87
C TRP A 50 0.95 -7.33 4.78
N LYS A 51 -0.14 -6.78 4.23
CA LYS A 51 -1.39 -6.52 4.95
C LYS A 51 -2.27 -7.77 4.96
N ILE A 52 -2.58 -8.27 6.15
CA ILE A 52 -3.63 -9.28 6.35
C ILE A 52 -4.99 -8.57 6.24
N GLY A 53 -5.70 -8.85 5.15
CA GLY A 53 -6.87 -8.08 4.72
C GLY A 53 -8.03 -8.09 5.72
N TRP A 54 -8.64 -6.93 5.92
CA TRP A 54 -9.83 -6.71 6.76
C TRP A 54 -9.78 -7.49 8.08
N GLY A 55 -10.73 -8.41 8.30
CA GLY A 55 -10.84 -9.28 9.48
C GLY A 55 -10.34 -10.71 9.27
N THR A 56 -9.60 -11.00 8.19
CA THR A 56 -9.12 -12.37 7.93
C THR A 56 -8.21 -12.89 9.04
N ALA A 57 -7.39 -12.02 9.63
CA ALA A 57 -6.50 -12.38 10.74
C ALA A 57 -7.25 -13.01 11.93
N TYR A 58 -8.50 -12.64 12.15
CA TYR A 58 -9.31 -13.16 13.27
C TYR A 58 -9.83 -14.60 13.03
N VAL A 59 -9.85 -15.07 11.78
CA VAL A 59 -10.41 -16.39 11.41
C VAL A 59 -9.38 -17.32 10.78
N ASP A 60 -8.24 -16.79 10.35
CA ASP A 60 -7.16 -17.54 9.72
C ASP A 60 -6.38 -18.39 10.74
N ARG A 61 -6.62 -19.70 10.70
CA ARG A 61 -5.93 -20.68 11.58
C ARG A 61 -4.44 -20.82 11.28
N THR A 62 -3.97 -20.26 10.17
CA THR A 62 -2.57 -20.34 9.73
C THR A 62 -1.81 -19.04 9.93
N LEU A 63 -2.43 -18.02 10.55
CA LEU A 63 -1.84 -16.69 10.73
C LEU A 63 -0.43 -16.73 11.34
N LEU A 64 -0.21 -17.50 12.41
CA LEU A 64 1.10 -17.59 13.06
C LEU A 64 2.19 -18.17 12.15
N ALA A 65 1.84 -19.15 11.31
CA ALA A 65 2.78 -19.70 10.34
C ALA A 65 3.14 -18.67 9.26
N LYS A 66 2.16 -17.87 8.80
CA LYS A 66 2.40 -16.78 7.86
C LYS A 66 3.24 -15.66 8.46
N ALA A 67 2.94 -15.26 9.70
CA ALA A 67 3.69 -14.25 10.44
C ALA A 67 5.18 -14.66 10.58
N ALA A 68 5.45 -15.91 10.95
CA ALA A 68 6.81 -16.43 11.04
C ALA A 68 7.55 -16.40 9.70
N ALA A 69 6.90 -16.84 8.61
CA ALA A 69 7.49 -16.83 7.28
C ALA A 69 7.79 -15.41 6.77
N LEU A 70 6.89 -14.46 7.03
CA LEU A 70 7.09 -13.04 6.66
C LEU A 70 8.23 -12.41 7.44
N ALA A 71 8.33 -12.69 8.75
CA ALA A 71 9.43 -12.22 9.58
C ALA A 71 10.79 -12.79 9.12
N GLU A 72 10.86 -14.08 8.77
CA GLU A 72 12.07 -14.70 8.22
C GLU A 72 12.49 -14.07 6.88
N ALA A 73 11.52 -13.67 6.06
CA ALA A 73 11.74 -12.99 4.78
C ALA A 73 12.01 -11.49 4.89
N GLY A 74 12.03 -10.91 6.10
CA GLY A 74 12.20 -9.46 6.30
C GLY A 74 11.08 -8.65 5.63
N VAL A 75 9.84 -9.11 5.75
CA VAL A 75 8.63 -8.43 5.27
C VAL A 75 7.78 -8.04 6.46
N ASP A 76 7.41 -6.77 6.54
CA ASP A 76 6.61 -6.25 7.64
C ASP A 76 5.17 -6.76 7.59
N LEU A 77 4.67 -7.23 8.73
CA LEU A 77 3.31 -7.73 8.85
C LEU A 77 2.36 -6.62 9.31
N CYS A 78 1.33 -6.33 8.51
CA CYS A 78 0.36 -5.26 8.77
C CYS A 78 -1.05 -5.80 9.07
N LEU A 79 -1.66 -5.32 10.16
CA LEU A 79 -3.04 -5.63 10.51
C LEU A 79 -4.01 -4.74 9.72
N GLY A 80 -4.95 -5.35 9.00
CA GLY A 80 -5.97 -4.61 8.25
C GLY A 80 -6.89 -3.75 9.12
N GLY A 81 -7.15 -2.52 8.69
CA GLY A 81 -7.82 -1.51 9.51
C GLY A 81 -9.27 -1.83 9.82
N THR A 82 -9.97 -2.57 8.95
CA THR A 82 -11.37 -2.97 9.19
C THR A 82 -11.52 -3.79 10.48
N LEU A 83 -10.55 -4.65 10.83
CA LEU A 83 -10.60 -5.40 12.09
C LEU A 83 -10.42 -4.47 13.29
N LEU A 84 -9.49 -3.52 13.19
CA LEU A 84 -9.27 -2.53 14.24
C LEU A 84 -10.47 -1.58 14.41
N GLU A 85 -11.13 -1.19 13.31
CA GLU A 85 -12.40 -0.44 13.31
C GLU A 85 -13.49 -1.21 14.09
N ILE A 86 -13.68 -2.50 13.78
CA ILE A 86 -14.67 -3.35 14.46
C ILE A 86 -14.35 -3.50 15.94
N ALA A 87 -13.06 -3.69 16.29
CA ALA A 87 -12.62 -3.78 17.67
C ALA A 87 -12.88 -2.46 18.42
N TRP A 88 -12.54 -1.32 17.81
CA TRP A 88 -12.79 0.01 18.36
C TRP A 88 -14.27 0.26 18.61
N ALA A 89 -15.14 -0.03 17.63
CA ALA A 89 -16.59 0.17 17.76
C ALA A 89 -17.22 -0.69 18.88
N ARG A 90 -16.53 -1.75 19.32
CA ARG A 90 -16.93 -2.60 20.44
C ARG A 90 -16.23 -2.25 21.77
N GLY A 91 -15.43 -1.18 21.80
CA GLY A 91 -14.63 -0.81 22.97
C GLY A 91 -13.50 -1.78 23.27
N ARG A 92 -13.01 -2.51 22.27
CA ARG A 92 -11.99 -3.57 22.36
C ARG A 92 -10.71 -3.27 21.56
N ALA A 93 -10.48 -2.01 21.20
CA ALA A 93 -9.31 -1.61 20.40
C ALA A 93 -7.99 -1.93 21.12
N GLU A 94 -7.94 -1.74 22.44
CA GLU A 94 -6.74 -2.01 23.23
C GLU A 94 -6.38 -3.49 23.19
N GLU A 95 -7.35 -4.40 23.39
CA GLU A 95 -7.11 -5.84 23.32
C GLU A 95 -6.73 -6.29 21.91
N CYS A 96 -7.27 -5.64 20.87
CA CYS A 96 -6.87 -5.89 19.49
C CYS A 96 -5.39 -5.52 19.26
N LEU A 97 -4.95 -4.37 19.76
CA LEU A 97 -3.55 -3.92 19.65
C LEU A 97 -2.61 -4.83 20.46
N VAL A 98 -2.99 -5.23 21.68
CA VAL A 98 -2.20 -6.19 22.48
C VAL A 98 -2.05 -7.52 21.73
N TRP A 99 -3.16 -8.08 21.24
CA TRP A 99 -3.14 -9.31 20.46
C TRP A 99 -2.31 -9.18 19.17
N ALA A 100 -2.37 -8.03 18.49
CA ALA A 100 -1.57 -7.79 17.30
C ALA A 100 -0.07 -7.81 17.61
N ALA A 101 0.35 -7.17 18.71
CA ALA A 101 1.74 -7.19 19.16
C ALA A 101 2.18 -8.63 19.50
N ASP A 102 1.38 -9.36 20.28
CA ASP A 102 1.68 -10.74 20.69
C ASP A 102 1.76 -11.71 19.49
N THR A 103 1.04 -11.41 18.40
CA THR A 103 1.03 -12.20 17.16
C THR A 103 2.24 -11.89 16.27
N GLY A 104 2.94 -10.77 16.50
CA GLY A 104 4.09 -10.34 15.70
C GLY A 104 3.77 -9.36 14.58
N PHE A 105 2.62 -8.69 14.61
CA PHE A 105 2.38 -7.55 13.71
C PHE A 105 3.35 -6.42 14.06
N THR A 106 4.05 -5.89 13.05
CA THR A 106 4.93 -4.71 13.20
C THR A 106 4.22 -3.43 12.79
N HIS A 107 3.19 -3.56 11.95
CA HIS A 107 2.38 -2.47 11.44
C HIS A 107 0.91 -2.68 11.76
N VAL A 108 0.17 -1.58 11.91
CA VAL A 108 -1.29 -1.59 11.95
C VAL A 108 -1.86 -0.51 11.06
N GLU A 109 -2.94 -0.82 10.38
CA GLU A 109 -3.72 0.16 9.64
C GLU A 109 -4.81 0.74 10.55
N VAL A 110 -4.92 2.07 10.59
CA VAL A 110 -5.98 2.79 11.30
C VAL A 110 -6.86 3.50 10.29
N SER A 111 -8.12 3.09 10.21
CA SER A 111 -9.08 3.62 9.24
C SER A 111 -10.42 3.96 9.90
N ARG A 112 -11.30 4.62 9.15
CA ARG A 112 -12.66 5.02 9.59
C ARG A 112 -13.70 4.85 8.48
N GLY A 113 -13.43 3.94 7.54
CA GLY A 113 -14.25 3.74 6.34
C GLY A 113 -15.47 2.83 6.56
N THR A 114 -15.50 2.05 7.64
CA THR A 114 -16.53 1.05 7.95
C THR A 114 -17.43 1.49 9.10
N VAL A 115 -16.84 1.98 10.19
CA VAL A 115 -17.57 2.37 11.40
C VAL A 115 -17.58 3.89 11.53
N ALA A 116 -18.66 4.44 12.10
CA ALA A 116 -18.76 5.87 12.37
C ALA A 116 -17.79 6.26 13.50
N MET A 117 -16.60 6.69 13.11
CA MET A 117 -15.55 7.21 13.98
C MET A 117 -15.27 8.65 13.54
N SER A 118 -15.15 9.62 14.44
CA SER A 118 -14.76 11.00 14.10
C SER A 118 -13.26 11.12 13.82
N LEU A 119 -12.83 12.21 13.17
CA LEU A 119 -11.40 12.50 12.96
C LEU A 119 -10.62 12.57 14.28
N ALA A 120 -11.21 13.15 15.32
CA ALA A 120 -10.58 13.25 16.64
C ALA A 120 -10.43 11.88 17.30
N GLU A 121 -11.39 10.97 17.11
CA GLU A 121 -11.29 9.59 17.60
C GLU A 121 -10.24 8.78 16.83
N LYS A 122 -10.20 8.92 15.50
CA LYS A 122 -9.16 8.33 14.65
C LYS A 122 -7.78 8.79 15.09
N GLY A 123 -7.59 10.10 15.27
CA GLY A 123 -6.32 10.67 15.76
C GLY A 123 -5.89 10.09 17.12
N ARG A 124 -6.83 9.96 18.09
CA ARG A 124 -6.52 9.31 19.38
C ARG A 124 -6.11 7.85 19.21
N LEU A 125 -6.74 7.11 18.30
CA LEU A 125 -6.40 5.72 18.01
C LEU A 125 -5.03 5.60 17.34
N ILE A 126 -4.71 6.49 16.38
CA ILE A 126 -3.37 6.60 15.77
C ILE A 126 -2.31 6.84 16.84
N THR A 127 -2.47 7.89 17.66
CA THR A 127 -1.51 8.21 18.73
C THR A 127 -1.34 7.05 19.72
N ARG A 128 -2.40 6.27 19.98
CA ARG A 128 -2.30 5.08 20.82
C ARG A 128 -1.53 3.96 20.13
N ALA A 129 -1.84 3.66 18.87
CA ALA A 129 -1.20 2.60 18.09
C ALA A 129 0.29 2.88 17.83
N ALA A 130 0.65 4.13 17.55
CA ALA A 130 2.02 4.58 17.27
C ALA A 130 3.02 4.35 18.44
N ARG A 131 2.52 4.00 19.63
CA ARG A 131 3.37 3.60 20.77
C ARG A 131 4.02 2.23 20.60
N SER A 132 3.50 1.39 19.70
CA SER A 132 3.89 -0.02 19.58
C SER A 132 4.02 -0.51 18.15
N PHE A 133 3.52 0.24 17.17
CA PHE A 133 3.50 -0.14 15.76
C PHE A 133 3.88 1.04 14.88
N ALA A 134 4.37 0.73 13.68
CA ALA A 134 4.30 1.68 12.58
C ALA A 134 2.84 1.76 12.09
N VAL A 135 2.30 2.97 11.98
CA VAL A 135 0.88 3.21 11.70
C VAL A 135 0.69 3.65 10.26
N LEU A 136 -0.14 2.88 9.54
CA LEU A 136 -0.65 3.24 8.22
C LEU A 136 -2.06 3.82 8.40
N ALA A 137 -2.23 5.14 8.25
CA ALA A 137 -3.54 5.76 8.40
C ALA A 137 -4.28 5.82 7.07
N GLU A 138 -5.43 5.18 6.94
CA GLU A 138 -6.19 5.14 5.69
C GLU A 138 -7.20 6.28 5.64
N VAL A 139 -7.20 7.04 4.54
CA VAL A 139 -8.20 8.07 4.24
C VAL A 139 -9.17 7.59 3.16
N GLY A 140 -10.44 7.90 3.39
CA GLY A 140 -11.53 7.59 2.46
C GLY A 140 -12.66 6.77 3.07
N SER A 141 -13.76 6.73 2.33
CA SER A 141 -14.93 5.94 2.66
C SER A 141 -14.96 4.65 1.85
N LYS A 142 -15.34 3.55 2.51
CA LYS A 142 -15.61 2.26 1.86
C LYS A 142 -16.96 2.23 1.14
N THR A 143 -17.73 3.32 1.25
CA THR A 143 -19.03 3.48 0.60
C THR A 143 -18.86 4.19 -0.74
N PRO A 144 -19.45 3.66 -1.83
CA PRO A 144 -19.46 4.34 -3.12
C PRO A 144 -20.04 5.76 -3.01
N GLY A 145 -19.49 6.70 -3.77
CA GLY A 145 -20.03 8.05 -3.88
C GLY A 145 -19.66 8.99 -2.72
N GLU A 146 -18.51 8.80 -2.08
CA GLU A 146 -18.00 9.74 -1.06
C GLU A 146 -18.01 11.19 -1.58
N PRO A 147 -18.71 12.11 -0.91
CA PRO A 147 -18.80 13.49 -1.35
C PRO A 147 -17.50 14.25 -1.05
N HIS A 148 -16.95 14.87 -2.10
CA HIS A 148 -15.80 15.79 -2.06
C HIS A 148 -14.45 15.27 -1.50
N PRO A 149 -13.93 14.12 -1.96
CA PRO A 149 -12.64 13.57 -1.49
C PRO A 149 -11.46 14.54 -1.67
N ALA A 150 -11.35 15.17 -2.84
CA ALA A 150 -10.30 16.14 -3.15
C ALA A 150 -10.32 17.38 -2.22
N ARG A 151 -11.44 17.66 -1.54
CA ARG A 151 -11.55 18.78 -0.59
C ARG A 151 -11.21 18.36 0.84
N HIS A 152 -11.59 17.17 1.27
CA HIS A 152 -11.51 16.76 2.68
C HIS A 152 -10.28 15.89 3.00
N TRP A 153 -9.90 14.98 2.10
CA TRP A 153 -8.78 14.07 2.34
C TRP A 153 -7.46 14.80 2.63
N PRO A 154 -7.10 15.91 1.95
CA PRO A 154 -5.87 16.64 2.26
C PRO A 154 -5.72 17.05 3.73
N ALA A 155 -6.82 17.48 4.37
CA ALA A 155 -6.82 17.87 5.77
C ALA A 155 -6.75 16.66 6.70
N GLU A 156 -7.44 15.57 6.36
CA GLU A 156 -7.38 14.31 7.12
C GLU A 156 -5.97 13.70 7.05
N CYS A 157 -5.34 13.65 5.88
CA CYS A 157 -3.97 13.16 5.72
C CYS A 157 -2.99 13.90 6.64
N ARG A 158 -3.08 15.23 6.72
CA ARG A 158 -2.24 16.04 7.62
C ARG A 158 -2.53 15.72 9.08
N ALA A 159 -3.80 15.66 9.47
CA ALA A 159 -4.20 15.34 10.84
C ALA A 159 -3.74 13.94 11.28
N ASP A 160 -3.77 12.95 10.38
CA ASP A 160 -3.29 11.60 10.65
C ASP A 160 -1.76 11.57 10.86
N LEU A 161 -1.00 12.27 10.01
CA LEU A 161 0.45 12.41 10.17
C LEU A 161 0.80 13.15 11.47
N ASP A 162 0.11 14.24 11.77
CA ASP A 162 0.28 15.02 13.01
C ASP A 162 -0.05 14.19 14.27
N ALA A 163 -0.98 13.23 14.16
CA ALA A 163 -1.33 12.30 15.23
C ALA A 163 -0.29 11.17 15.44
N GLY A 164 0.68 11.05 14.53
CA GLY A 164 1.79 10.10 14.62
C GLY A 164 1.75 8.97 13.60
N ALA A 165 0.97 9.07 12.52
CA ALA A 165 1.03 8.08 11.43
C ALA A 165 2.35 8.16 10.65
N ASP A 166 2.90 6.99 10.31
CA ASP A 166 4.13 6.88 9.51
C ASP A 166 3.85 7.16 8.03
N LEU A 167 2.74 6.63 7.52
CA LEU A 167 2.29 6.81 6.15
C LEU A 167 0.77 6.96 6.11
N VAL A 168 0.29 7.64 5.08
CA VAL A 168 -1.14 7.69 4.76
C VAL A 168 -1.45 6.72 3.62
N VAL A 169 -2.54 5.99 3.71
CA VAL A 169 -3.05 5.10 2.65
C VAL A 169 -4.27 5.75 2.02
N THR A 170 -4.30 5.91 0.70
CA THR A 170 -5.52 6.39 0.02
C THR A 170 -6.39 5.22 -0.38
N GLU A 171 -7.64 5.19 0.07
CA GLU A 171 -8.58 4.11 -0.21
C GLU A 171 -8.83 3.94 -1.73
N GLY A 172 -8.76 2.70 -2.18
CA GLY A 172 -9.19 2.23 -3.48
C GLY A 172 -10.00 0.93 -3.42
N ARG A 173 -10.08 0.31 -2.24
CA ARG A 173 -10.51 -1.09 -2.00
C ARG A 173 -9.68 -2.10 -2.80
N GLN A 174 -9.95 -3.37 -2.57
CA GLN A 174 -9.44 -4.43 -3.45
C GLN A 174 -9.95 -4.29 -4.89
N SER A 175 -11.12 -3.66 -5.12
CA SER A 175 -11.69 -3.51 -6.46
C SER A 175 -11.00 -2.44 -7.29
N GLY A 176 -10.44 -1.39 -6.66
CA GLY A 176 -9.88 -0.23 -7.35
C GLY A 176 -10.95 0.59 -8.06
N THR A 177 -12.11 0.81 -7.45
CA THR A 177 -13.28 1.49 -8.09
C THR A 177 -13.98 2.50 -7.19
N VAL A 178 -13.30 2.94 -6.13
CA VAL A 178 -13.81 3.93 -5.16
C VAL A 178 -12.66 4.84 -4.74
N GLY A 179 -12.98 5.92 -4.03
CA GLY A 179 -11.98 6.81 -3.42
C GLY A 179 -11.08 7.43 -4.49
N THR A 180 -9.84 6.98 -4.56
CA THR A 180 -8.84 7.39 -5.56
C THR A 180 -9.26 7.10 -7.02
N TYR A 181 -10.29 6.27 -7.22
CA TYR A 181 -10.77 5.85 -8.54
C TYR A 181 -12.24 6.19 -8.79
N ASP A 182 -12.60 6.33 -10.07
CA ASP A 182 -13.99 6.32 -10.53
C ASP A 182 -14.58 4.90 -10.55
N GLU A 183 -15.87 4.78 -10.87
CA GLU A 183 -16.58 3.50 -10.95
C GLU A 183 -16.02 2.53 -12.01
N HIS A 184 -15.25 3.05 -12.98
CA HIS A 184 -14.57 2.26 -14.01
C HIS A 184 -13.13 1.90 -13.63
N GLY A 185 -12.65 2.40 -12.50
CA GLY A 185 -11.29 2.20 -11.99
C GLY A 185 -10.25 3.12 -12.60
N ARG A 186 -10.66 4.22 -13.25
CA ARG A 186 -9.75 5.27 -13.72
C ARG A 186 -9.34 6.15 -12.55
N VAL A 187 -8.09 6.58 -12.56
CA VAL A 187 -7.54 7.44 -11.51
C VAL A 187 -8.23 8.79 -11.52
N ARG A 188 -8.67 9.25 -10.36
CA ARG A 188 -9.14 10.61 -10.14
C ARG A 188 -7.97 11.51 -9.80
N ALA A 189 -7.35 12.06 -10.85
CA ALA A 189 -6.13 12.85 -10.74
C ALA A 189 -6.28 14.04 -9.78
N ASP A 190 -7.46 14.68 -9.74
CA ASP A 190 -7.77 15.79 -8.83
C ASP A 190 -7.62 15.41 -7.36
N VAL A 191 -8.01 14.19 -6.97
CA VAL A 191 -7.84 13.68 -5.60
C VAL A 191 -6.38 13.43 -5.30
N VAL A 192 -5.70 12.72 -6.21
CA VAL A 192 -4.29 12.37 -6.06
C VAL A 192 -3.45 13.64 -5.92
N GLU A 193 -3.64 14.61 -6.80
CA GLU A 193 -2.94 15.90 -6.78
C GLU A 193 -3.21 16.67 -5.49
N ALA A 194 -4.46 16.71 -5.02
CA ALA A 194 -4.80 17.39 -3.77
C ALA A 194 -4.13 16.74 -2.55
N VAL A 195 -4.09 15.41 -2.49
CA VAL A 195 -3.39 14.68 -1.41
C VAL A 195 -1.88 14.88 -1.50
N VAL A 196 -1.29 14.75 -2.68
CA VAL A 196 0.15 14.95 -2.89
C VAL A 196 0.58 16.37 -2.56
N ALA A 197 -0.21 17.39 -2.95
CA ALA A 197 0.06 18.78 -2.60
C ALA A 197 0.02 19.02 -1.08
N ALA A 198 -0.71 18.18 -0.32
CA ALA A 198 -0.86 18.36 1.10
C ALA A 198 0.23 17.72 1.94
N VAL A 199 0.73 16.54 1.54
CA VAL A 199 1.66 15.72 2.37
C VAL A 199 2.86 15.15 1.59
N GLY A 200 2.91 15.31 0.27
CA GLY A 200 3.93 14.73 -0.60
C GLY A 200 3.70 13.25 -0.90
N HIS A 201 4.04 12.81 -2.12
CA HIS A 201 3.76 11.44 -2.56
C HIS A 201 4.58 10.37 -1.82
N THR A 202 5.75 10.69 -1.29
CA THR A 202 6.60 9.74 -0.55
C THR A 202 6.02 9.38 0.83
N ARG A 203 5.09 10.18 1.35
CA ARG A 203 4.36 9.92 2.61
C ARG A 203 3.02 9.21 2.40
N VAL A 204 2.69 8.86 1.15
CA VAL A 204 1.40 8.27 0.77
C VAL A 204 1.63 6.92 0.11
N ILE A 205 0.87 5.91 0.49
CA ILE A 205 0.69 4.65 -0.22
C ILE A 205 -0.61 4.75 -1.01
N PHE A 206 -0.52 4.71 -2.34
CA PHE A 206 -1.70 4.67 -3.19
C PHE A 206 -2.15 3.24 -3.39
N GLU A 207 -3.32 2.84 -2.88
CA GLU A 207 -3.87 1.51 -3.18
C GLU A 207 -4.12 1.38 -4.68
N ALA A 208 -3.43 0.48 -5.38
CA ALA A 208 -3.48 0.29 -6.82
C ALA A 208 -3.57 -1.20 -7.19
N PRO A 209 -4.72 -1.85 -6.94
CA PRO A 209 -4.88 -3.28 -7.15
C PRO A 209 -4.81 -3.71 -8.62
N ARG A 210 -4.96 -2.78 -9.58
CA ARG A 210 -4.94 -3.09 -11.03
C ARG A 210 -3.66 -2.59 -11.70
N ALA A 211 -3.13 -3.38 -12.63
CA ALA A 211 -1.92 -3.03 -13.38
C ALA A 211 -1.99 -1.65 -14.07
N ALA A 212 -3.14 -1.28 -14.64
CA ALA A 212 -3.30 0.05 -15.26
C ALA A 212 -3.20 1.20 -14.24
N GLN A 213 -3.64 0.98 -13.00
CA GLN A 213 -3.52 1.97 -11.91
C GLN A 213 -2.06 2.07 -11.46
N GLN A 214 -1.40 0.93 -11.28
CA GLN A 214 0.03 0.85 -10.96
C GLN A 214 0.88 1.59 -11.99
N ALA A 215 0.64 1.32 -13.29
CA ALA A 215 1.33 1.96 -14.39
C ALA A 215 1.12 3.49 -14.40
N TRP A 216 -0.11 3.95 -14.12
CA TRP A 216 -0.40 5.38 -14.02
C TRP A 216 0.45 6.04 -12.93
N PHE A 217 0.48 5.49 -11.71
CA PHE A 217 1.26 6.05 -10.61
C PHE A 217 2.77 6.03 -10.88
N VAL A 218 3.28 4.93 -11.46
CA VAL A 218 4.69 4.84 -11.85
C VAL A 218 5.05 5.89 -12.90
N ARG A 219 4.16 6.16 -13.87
CA ARG A 219 4.38 7.23 -14.85
C ARG A 219 4.35 8.62 -14.22
N GLN A 220 3.44 8.86 -13.28
CA GLN A 220 3.28 10.19 -12.67
C GLN A 220 4.39 10.53 -11.66
N PHE A 221 4.81 9.57 -10.84
CA PHE A 221 5.70 9.83 -9.71
C PHE A 221 7.02 9.04 -9.79
N GLY A 222 7.22 8.28 -10.87
CA GLY A 222 8.41 7.47 -11.09
C GLY A 222 8.40 6.12 -10.34
N PRO A 223 9.47 5.33 -10.50
CA PRO A 223 9.59 4.00 -9.88
C PRO A 223 9.63 4.02 -8.35
N GLY A 224 9.82 5.19 -7.74
CA GLY A 224 9.85 5.42 -6.30
C GLY A 224 8.47 5.66 -5.66
N VAL A 225 7.36 5.56 -6.40
CA VAL A 225 6.02 5.73 -5.81
C VAL A 225 5.63 4.57 -4.89
N ASN A 226 5.03 4.84 -3.74
CA ASN A 226 4.54 3.77 -2.86
C ASN A 226 3.16 3.28 -3.33
N LEU A 227 3.00 1.97 -3.45
CA LEU A 227 1.77 1.37 -3.95
C LEU A 227 1.25 0.28 -3.01
N GLY A 228 -0.05 0.32 -2.74
CA GLY A 228 -0.77 -0.57 -1.84
C GLY A 228 -1.75 -1.49 -2.57
N ASN A 229 -2.34 -2.42 -1.84
CA ASN A 229 -3.23 -3.46 -2.36
C ASN A 229 -2.70 -4.22 -3.59
N ILE A 230 -1.38 -4.39 -3.66
CA ILE A 230 -0.79 -5.24 -4.69
C ILE A 230 -1.19 -6.69 -4.39
N ALA A 231 -1.75 -7.38 -5.37
CA ALA A 231 -2.10 -8.78 -5.21
C ALA A 231 -0.82 -9.63 -5.06
N PRO A 232 -0.80 -10.72 -4.28
CA PRO A 232 0.38 -11.56 -4.08
C PRO A 232 1.04 -12.03 -5.39
N GLY A 233 0.22 -12.36 -6.40
CA GLY A 233 0.69 -12.78 -7.73
C GLY A 233 1.19 -11.66 -8.65
N GLU A 234 0.99 -10.39 -8.29
CA GLU A 234 1.32 -9.24 -9.15
C GLU A 234 2.61 -8.52 -8.72
N VAL A 235 3.32 -9.00 -7.70
CA VAL A 235 4.54 -8.33 -7.17
C VAL A 235 5.61 -8.15 -8.25
N LEU A 236 5.94 -9.22 -8.98
CA LEU A 236 6.88 -9.13 -10.11
C LEU A 236 6.31 -8.27 -11.24
N GLY A 237 5.00 -8.36 -11.49
CA GLY A 237 4.31 -7.52 -12.46
C GLY A 237 4.50 -6.03 -12.16
N LEU A 238 4.37 -5.63 -10.89
CA LEU A 238 4.62 -4.27 -10.45
C LEU A 238 6.11 -3.89 -10.61
N GLU A 239 7.04 -4.75 -10.21
CA GLU A 239 8.46 -4.42 -10.34
C GLU A 239 8.87 -4.23 -11.81
N THR A 240 8.32 -5.02 -12.73
CA THR A 240 8.52 -4.78 -14.18
C THR A 240 7.94 -3.44 -14.64
N LEU A 241 6.82 -2.97 -14.07
CA LEU A 241 6.31 -1.62 -14.35
C LEU A 241 7.29 -0.56 -13.86
N ARG A 242 7.81 -0.69 -12.63
CA ARG A 242 8.80 0.24 -12.06
C ARG A 242 10.07 0.32 -12.91
N LEU A 243 10.54 -0.82 -13.42
CA LEU A 243 11.78 -0.90 -14.20
C LEU A 243 11.61 -0.57 -15.69
N GLY A 244 10.38 -0.28 -16.16
CA GLY A 244 10.12 -0.08 -17.59
C GLY A 244 10.27 -1.35 -18.42
N LEU A 245 10.14 -2.53 -17.80
CA LEU A 245 10.26 -3.85 -18.45
C LEU A 245 8.90 -4.42 -18.88
N ARG A 246 7.85 -3.60 -18.85
CA ARG A 246 6.50 -3.95 -19.28
C ARG A 246 5.97 -2.86 -20.19
N SER A 247 5.20 -3.24 -21.22
CA SER A 247 4.75 -2.33 -22.28
C SER A 247 4.10 -1.05 -21.76
N ASP A 248 3.38 -1.11 -20.64
CA ASP A 248 2.69 0.01 -20.04
C ASP A 248 3.64 1.14 -19.57
N THR A 249 4.93 0.87 -19.38
CA THR A 249 5.96 1.83 -18.90
C THR A 249 7.29 1.69 -19.65
N ALA A 250 7.31 1.02 -20.80
CA ALA A 250 8.53 0.68 -21.53
C ALA A 250 9.36 1.90 -21.94
N ASP A 251 8.71 3.03 -22.22
CA ASP A 251 9.35 4.31 -22.50
C ASP A 251 10.27 4.81 -21.38
N LEU A 252 10.08 4.36 -20.13
CA LEU A 252 10.98 4.68 -19.01
C LEU A 252 12.36 3.99 -19.12
N ALA A 253 12.45 2.89 -19.86
CA ALA A 253 13.70 2.13 -20.07
C ALA A 253 14.29 2.35 -21.47
N LEU A 254 13.59 3.08 -22.35
CA LEU A 254 14.08 3.39 -23.69
C LEU A 254 14.90 4.69 -23.67
N PRO A 255 15.95 4.80 -24.50
CA PRO A 255 16.65 6.06 -24.71
C PRO A 255 15.67 7.15 -25.14
N ALA A 256 15.87 8.38 -24.66
CA ALA A 256 15.11 9.52 -25.14
C ALA A 256 15.19 9.57 -26.67
N GLN A 257 14.04 9.52 -27.34
CA GLN A 257 14.02 9.63 -28.79
C GLN A 257 14.57 11.01 -29.17
N VAL A 258 15.75 11.03 -29.80
CA VAL A 258 16.26 12.22 -30.46
C VAL A 258 15.24 12.57 -31.54
N GLY A 259 14.57 13.71 -31.38
CA GLY A 259 13.49 14.13 -32.26
C GLY A 259 13.93 14.05 -33.71
N THR A 260 13.16 13.35 -34.53
CA THR A 260 13.25 13.49 -35.98
C THR A 260 12.89 14.93 -36.31
N GLU A 261 13.87 15.73 -36.74
CA GLU A 261 13.61 17.01 -37.40
C GLU A 261 12.56 16.78 -38.51
N PRO A 262 11.57 17.67 -38.66
CA PRO A 262 10.66 17.58 -39.78
C PRO A 262 11.48 17.82 -41.06
N ALA A 263 11.42 16.86 -41.99
CA ALA A 263 12.01 17.02 -43.31
C ALA A 263 11.42 18.29 -43.96
N CYS A 264 12.32 19.18 -44.41
CA CYS A 264 12.00 20.38 -45.18
C CYS A 264 11.38 20.04 -46.54
#